data_AF-A0A5D4SW66-F1
#
_entry.id   AF-A0A5D4SW66-F1
#
_cell.length_a   1.000
_cell.length_b   1.000
_cell.length_c   1.000
_cell.angle_alpha   90.00
_cell.angle_beta   90.00
_cell.angle_gamma   90.00
#
_symmetry.space_group_name_H-M   'P 1'
#
loop_
_entity.id
_entity.type
_entity.pdbx_description
1 polymer ?
#
loop_
_entity_poly.entity_id
_entity_poly.type
_entity_poly.pdbx_seq_one_letter_code
_entity_poly.pdbx_strand_id
1 'polypeptide(L)'
;MNVVETIYFAIGSFIFINFFFALLYLLSRRAGDRLFDGLCKYSDCLGSLLILILLGLTNFVAMLIYDRFNWFVARLVMLLYAALLFISFFIFLIIIDA
;
A
#
# COMPACT_ATOMS: atom_id res chain seq x y z
N MET A 1 15.93 7.51 -20.59
CA MET A 1 14.64 7.77 -19.91
C MET A 1 14.75 9.11 -19.24
N ASN A 2 13.83 10.01 -19.53
CA ASN A 2 13.81 11.35 -18.97
C ASN A 2 13.55 11.26 -17.45
N VAL A 3 14.11 12.18 -16.66
CA VAL A 3 13.91 12.21 -15.19
C VAL A 3 12.42 12.17 -14.82
N VAL A 4 11.59 12.80 -15.64
CA VAL A 4 10.13 12.85 -15.52
C VAL A 4 9.50 11.45 -15.61
N GLU A 5 9.88 10.65 -16.62
CA GLU A 5 9.38 9.27 -16.81
C GLU A 5 9.73 8.38 -15.61
N THR A 6 10.94 8.55 -15.05
CA THR A 6 11.39 7.80 -13.88
C THR A 6 10.53 8.11 -12.64
N ILE A 7 10.15 9.38 -12.45
CA ILE A 7 9.28 9.79 -11.33
C ILE A 7 7.89 9.18 -11.48
N TYR A 8 7.30 9.25 -12.68
CA TYR A 8 5.99 8.63 -12.95
C TYR A 8 6.03 7.11 -12.75
N PHE A 9 7.08 6.45 -13.23
CA PHE A 9 7.24 5.01 -13.01
C PHE A 9 7.37 4.65 -11.53
N ALA A 10 8.13 5.43 -10.75
CA ALA A 10 8.28 5.23 -9.31
C ALA A 10 6.93 5.37 -8.59
N ILE A 11 6.17 6.43 -8.87
CA ILE A 11 4.86 6.67 -8.27
C ILE A 11 3.87 5.56 -8.63
N GLY A 12 3.82 5.14 -9.91
CA GLY A 12 2.98 4.03 -10.35
C GLY A 12 3.32 2.73 -9.63
N SER A 13 4.61 2.42 -9.50
CA SER A 13 5.10 1.25 -8.74
C SER A 13 4.70 1.33 -7.26
N PHE A 14 4.77 2.51 -6.63
CA PHE A 14 4.35 2.69 -5.25
C PHE A 14 2.85 2.42 -5.03
N ILE A 15 1.99 2.93 -5.91
CA ILE A 15 0.55 2.68 -5.83
C ILE A 15 0.26 1.18 -6.00
N PHE A 16 0.95 0.54 -6.95
CA PHE A 16 0.79 -0.89 -7.23
C PHE A 16 1.23 -1.78 -6.06
N ILE A 17 2.37 -1.46 -5.42
CA ILE A 17 2.83 -2.17 -4.22
C ILE A 17 1.81 -2.00 -3.07
N ASN A 18 1.29 -0.78 -2.86
CA ASN A 18 0.27 -0.53 -1.85
C ASN A 18 -1.02 -1.33 -2.13
N PHE A 19 -1.42 -1.46 -3.39
CA PHE A 19 -2.57 -2.27 -3.77
C PHE A 19 -2.39 -3.74 -3.39
N PHE A 20 -1.25 -4.36 -3.71
CA PHE A 20 -0.96 -5.73 -3.27
C PHE A 20 -0.95 -5.87 -1.74
N PHE A 21 -0.42 -4.88 -1.06
CA PHE A 21 -0.36 -4.89 0.39
C PHE A 21 -1.75 -4.79 1.01
N ALA A 22 -2.64 -3.97 0.45
CA ALA A 22 -4.05 -3.91 0.84
C ALA A 22 -4.77 -5.25 0.62
N LEU A 23 -4.52 -5.94 -0.51
CA LEU A 23 -5.05 -7.29 -0.76
C LEU A 23 -4.54 -8.30 0.27
N LEU A 24 -3.29 -8.19 0.68
CA LEU A 24 -2.69 -9.06 1.68
C LEU A 24 -3.36 -8.89 3.06
N TYR A 25 -3.69 -7.65 3.45
CA TYR A 25 -4.49 -7.37 4.63
C TYR A 25 -5.92 -7.91 4.53
N LEU A 26 -6.55 -7.77 3.36
CA LEU A 26 -7.89 -8.31 3.12
C LEU A 26 -7.93 -9.84 3.30
N LEU A 27 -6.89 -10.53 2.84
CA LEU A 27 -6.72 -11.97 3.00
C LEU A 27 -6.44 -12.33 4.47
N SER A 28 -5.47 -11.65 5.10
CA SER A 28 -5.08 -11.89 6.48
C SER A 28 -4.35 -10.69 7.12
N ARG A 29 -4.97 -10.10 8.16
CA ARG A 29 -4.33 -9.08 9.02
C ARG A 29 -2.96 -9.52 9.53
N ARG A 30 -2.85 -10.75 10.04
CA ARG A 30 -1.60 -11.29 10.61
C ARG A 30 -0.50 -11.44 9.56
N ALA A 31 -0.86 -11.73 8.31
CA ALA A 31 0.12 -11.80 7.23
C ALA A 31 0.65 -10.40 6.90
N GLY A 32 -0.23 -9.40 6.86
CA GLY A 32 0.13 -8.00 6.61
C GLY A 32 1.09 -7.47 7.66
N ASP A 33 0.71 -7.59 8.93
CA ASP A 33 1.50 -7.10 10.05
C ASP A 33 2.88 -7.77 10.12
N ARG A 34 2.95 -9.11 9.95
CA ARG A 34 4.24 -9.82 9.95
C ARG A 34 5.13 -9.46 8.78
N LEU A 35 4.55 -9.21 7.60
CA LEU A 35 5.32 -8.80 6.44
C LEU A 35 5.85 -7.38 6.63
N PHE A 36 5.05 -6.46 7.18
CA PHE A 36 5.49 -5.12 7.54
C PHE A 36 6.63 -5.14 8.58
N ASP A 37 6.42 -5.85 9.68
CA ASP A 37 7.40 -5.97 10.77
C ASP A 37 8.69 -6.64 10.27
N GLY A 38 8.57 -7.66 9.43
CA GLY A 38 9.71 -8.33 8.79
C GLY A 38 10.52 -7.37 7.93
N LEU A 39 9.86 -6.61 7.06
CA LEU A 39 10.51 -5.61 6.21
C LEU A 39 11.24 -4.54 7.04
N CYS A 40 10.59 -4.01 8.08
CA CYS A 40 11.21 -3.03 8.99
C CYS A 40 12.39 -3.60 9.76
N LYS A 41 12.34 -4.87 10.15
CA LYS A 41 13.41 -5.53 10.93
C LYS A 41 14.64 -5.88 10.10
N TYR A 42 14.46 -6.18 8.81
CA TYR A 42 15.56 -6.51 7.89
C TYR A 42 16.15 -5.29 7.20
N SER A 43 15.49 -4.13 7.25
CA SER A 43 16.00 -2.89 6.67
C SER A 43 16.87 -2.11 7.64
N ASP A 44 17.98 -1.57 7.17
CA ASP A 44 18.75 -0.54 7.89
C ASP A 44 17.89 0.72 8.14
N CYS A 45 18.35 1.61 9.03
CA CYS A 45 17.61 2.80 9.47
C CYS A 45 17.07 3.68 8.31
N LEU A 46 17.82 3.81 7.21
CA LEU A 46 17.37 4.53 6.00
C LEU A 46 16.35 3.74 5.17
N GLY A 47 16.49 2.41 5.11
CA GLY A 47 15.56 1.53 4.40
C GLY A 47 14.21 1.45 5.11
N SER A 48 14.20 1.46 6.45
CA SER A 48 12.96 1.44 7.24
C SER A 48 12.14 2.72 7.05
N LEU A 49 12.81 3.88 6.96
CA LEU A 49 12.17 5.16 6.61
C LEU A 49 11.49 5.10 5.24
N LEU A 50 12.15 4.51 4.25
CA LEU A 50 11.61 4.38 2.90
C LEU A 50 10.42 3.42 2.87
N ILE A 51 10.51 2.29 3.59
CA ILE A 51 9.40 1.33 3.77
C ILE A 51 8.22 1.97 4.51
N LEU A 52 8.48 2.81 5.52
CA LEU A 52 7.44 3.53 6.26
C LEU A 52 6.69 4.50 5.34
N ILE A 53 7.39 5.24 4.48
CA ILE A 53 6.77 6.15 3.51
C ILE A 53 5.98 5.36 2.46
N LEU A 54 6.51 4.22 2.01
CA LEU A 54 5.90 3.39 0.97
C LEU A 54 4.67 2.61 1.46
N LEU A 55 4.88 1.77 2.46
CA LEU A 55 3.95 0.74 2.93
C LEU A 55 3.31 1.10 4.28
N GLY A 56 3.85 2.11 4.96
CA GLY A 56 3.33 2.53 6.26
C GLY A 56 1.93 3.13 6.16
N LEU A 57 1.57 3.77 5.04
CA LEU A 57 0.22 4.33 4.86
C LEU A 57 -0.85 3.23 4.81
N THR A 58 -0.62 2.20 4.00
CA THR A 58 -1.49 1.01 3.89
C THR A 58 -1.57 0.28 5.24
N ASN A 59 -0.44 0.06 5.91
CA ASN A 59 -0.40 -0.56 7.24
C ASN A 59 -1.18 0.26 8.28
N PHE A 60 -0.96 1.57 8.33
CA PHE A 60 -1.63 2.47 9.28
C PHE A 60 -3.15 2.47 9.09
N VAL A 61 -3.60 2.57 7.83
CA VAL A 61 -5.02 2.48 7.48
C VAL A 61 -5.59 1.13 7.91
N ALA A 62 -4.88 0.03 7.64
CA ALA A 62 -5.31 -1.31 8.02
C ALA A 62 -5.42 -1.45 9.54
N MET A 63 -4.41 -1.05 10.32
CA MET A 63 -4.45 -1.09 11.79
C MET A 63 -5.65 -0.31 12.33
N LEU A 64 -5.88 0.90 11.84
CA LEU A 64 -6.95 1.76 12.32
C LEU A 64 -8.35 1.17 12.02
N ILE A 65 -8.50 0.52 10.86
CA ILE A 65 -9.73 -0.18 10.46
C ILE A 65 -9.94 -1.42 11.32
N TYR A 66 -8.93 -2.27 11.46
CA TYR A 66 -9.03 -3.53 12.19
C TYR A 66 -9.15 -3.36 13.71
N ASP A 67 -8.73 -2.22 14.26
CA ASP A 67 -8.90 -1.92 15.69
C ASP A 67 -10.26 -1.28 16.00
N ARG A 68 -10.85 -0.50 15.07
CA ARG A 68 -12.17 0.12 15.28
C ARG A 68 -13.35 -0.76 14.92
N PHE A 69 -13.22 -1.62 13.92
CA PHE A 69 -14.34 -2.32 13.32
C PHE A 69 -14.27 -3.83 13.55
N ASN A 70 -15.44 -4.48 13.55
CA ASN A 70 -15.53 -5.94 13.51
C ASN A 70 -14.83 -6.50 12.25
N TRP A 71 -14.35 -7.74 12.35
CA TRP A 71 -13.59 -8.41 11.28
C TRP A 71 -14.25 -8.36 9.89
N PHE A 72 -15.57 -8.44 9.83
CA PHE A 72 -16.34 -8.35 8.58
C PHE A 72 -16.32 -6.93 7.99
N VAL A 73 -16.64 -5.93 8.82
CA VAL A 73 -16.65 -4.52 8.40
C VAL A 73 -15.24 -4.09 8.02
N ALA A 74 -14.23 -4.51 8.77
CA ALA A 74 -12.83 -4.23 8.48
C ALA A 74 -12.42 -4.71 7.08
N ARG A 75 -12.82 -5.93 6.69
CA ARG A 75 -12.58 -6.45 5.34
C ARG A 75 -13.30 -5.65 4.26
N LEU A 76 -14.54 -5.22 4.52
CA LEU A 76 -15.31 -4.41 3.56
C LEU A 76 -14.67 -3.04 3.34
N VAL A 77 -14.21 -2.38 4.41
CA VAL A 77 -13.49 -1.10 4.29
C VAL A 77 -12.13 -1.29 3.61
N MET A 78 -11.39 -2.38 3.91
CA MET A 78 -10.15 -2.69 3.19
C MET A 78 -10.37 -2.98 1.71
N LEU A 79 -11.50 -3.60 1.35
CA LEU A 79 -11.90 -3.82 -0.05
C LEU A 79 -12.16 -2.50 -0.75
N LEU A 80 -12.88 -1.57 -0.10
CA LEU A 80 -13.11 -0.22 -0.62
C LEU A 80 -11.79 0.53 -0.82
N TYR A 81 -10.87 0.43 0.15
CA TYR A 81 -9.55 1.03 0.07
C TYR A 81 -8.71 0.45 -1.09
N ALA A 82 -8.73 -0.87 -1.27
CA ALA A 82 -8.07 -1.51 -2.41
C ALA A 82 -8.67 -1.07 -3.75
N ALA A 83 -10.00 -0.91 -3.82
CA ALA A 83 -10.69 -0.40 -5.01
C ALA A 83 -10.29 1.05 -5.32
N LEU A 84 -10.15 1.91 -4.30
CA LEU A 84 -9.67 3.29 -4.47
C LEU A 84 -8.23 3.31 -5.00
N LEU A 85 -7.33 2.51 -4.44
CA LEU A 85 -5.95 2.38 -4.93
C LEU A 85 -5.89 1.91 -6.39
N PHE A 86 -6.76 0.96 -6.75
CA PHE A 86 -6.88 0.48 -8.12
C PHE A 86 -7.34 1.59 -9.07
N ILE A 87 -8.40 2.33 -8.72
CA ILE A 87 -8.87 3.47 -9.52
C ILE A 87 -7.77 4.53 -9.65
N SER A 88 -7.08 4.88 -8.56
CA SER A 88 -5.96 5.83 -8.59
C SER A 88 -4.84 5.37 -9.53
N PHE A 89 -4.53 4.07 -9.56
CA PHE A 89 -3.54 3.51 -10.48
C PHE A 89 -3.94 3.70 -11.95
N PHE A 90 -5.20 3.43 -12.31
CA PHE A 90 -5.69 3.65 -13.68
C PHE A 90 -5.70 5.12 -14.07
N ILE A 91 -6.12 6.01 -13.16
CA ILE A 91 -6.05 7.46 -13.39
C ILE A 91 -4.61 7.87 -13.68
N PHE A 92 -3.65 7.34 -12.91
CA PHE A 92 -2.23 7.63 -13.11
C PHE A 92 -1.71 7.12 -14.45
N LEU A 93 -2.13 5.93 -14.89
CA LEU A 93 -1.79 5.41 -16.22
C LEU A 93 -2.34 6.29 -17.35
N ILE A 94 -3.59 6.74 -17.24
CA ILE A 94 -4.21 7.63 -18.24
C ILE A 94 -3.45 8.96 -18.32
N ILE A 95 -3.03 9.51 -17.17
CA ILE A 95 -2.26 10.77 -17.13
C ILE A 95 -0.88 10.63 -17.76
N ILE A 96 -0.24 9.46 -17.64
CA ILE A 96 1.08 9.22 -18.25
C ILE A 96 0.98 9.06 -19.77
N ASP A 97 -0.12 8.50 -20.27
CA ASP A 97 -0.35 8.26 -21.70
C ASP A 97 -0.89 9.51 -22.44
N ALA A 98 -1.47 10.47 -21.72
CA ALA A 98 -2.02 11.74 -22.25
C ALA A 98 -0.96 12.84 -22.38
#